data_AF-A0A350G235-F1
#
_entry.id   AF-A0A350G235-F1
#
_cell.length_a   1.000
_cell.length_b   1.000
_cell.length_c   1.000
_cell.angle_alpha   90.00
_cell.angle_beta   90.00
_cell.angle_gamma   90.00
#
_symmetry.space_group_name_H-M   'P 1'
#
loop_
_entity.id
_entity.type
_entity.pdbx_description
1 polymer ?
#
loop_
_entity_poly.entity_id
_entity_poly.type
_entity_poly.pdbx_seq_one_letter_code
_entity_poly.pdbx_strand_id
1 'polypeptide(L)'
;MRNTLQGLWHMGRPLLLLVVTPVYIIGNLIARVFNQHWDGEKFTWGLLILLPVVISSHYANEFVDFETDAITTRTPFSGGSGYLTKDGI
;
A
#
# COMPACT_ATOMS: atom_id res chain seq x y z
N MET A 1 -14.62 -2.45 -17.97
CA MET A 1 -14.83 -1.98 -16.57
C MET A 1 -14.44 -3.03 -15.52
N ARG A 2 -14.96 -4.29 -15.57
CA ARG A 2 -14.62 -5.31 -14.57
C ARG A 2 -13.11 -5.61 -14.47
N ASN A 3 -12.41 -5.69 -15.60
CA ASN A 3 -10.96 -5.92 -15.64
C ASN A 3 -10.17 -4.74 -15.07
N THR A 4 -10.58 -3.49 -15.36
CA THR A 4 -9.91 -2.28 -14.84
C THR A 4 -9.97 -2.19 -13.32
N LEU A 5 -11.14 -2.45 -12.73
CA LEU A 5 -11.29 -2.43 -11.27
C LEU A 5 -10.49 -3.54 -10.59
N GLN A 6 -10.42 -4.72 -11.21
CA GLN A 6 -9.58 -5.82 -10.74
C GLN A 6 -8.09 -5.45 -10.80
N GLY A 7 -7.64 -4.82 -11.88
CA GLY A 7 -6.28 -4.32 -12.00
C GLY A 7 -5.93 -3.30 -10.91
N LEU A 8 -6.78 -2.28 -10.74
CA LEU A 8 -6.59 -1.28 -9.68
C LEU A 8 -6.57 -1.90 -8.27
N TRP A 9 -7.38 -2.93 -8.05
CA TRP A 9 -7.39 -3.66 -6.79
C TRP A 9 -6.09 -4.43 -6.55
N HIS A 10 -5.61 -5.18 -7.55
CA HIS A 10 -4.39 -5.97 -7.42
C HIS A 10 -3.14 -5.09 -7.31
N MET A 11 -3.02 -4.07 -8.16
CA MET A 11 -1.90 -3.13 -8.16
C MET A 11 -1.88 -2.24 -6.91
N GLY A 12 -3.03 -2.04 -6.23
CA GLY A 12 -3.10 -1.30 -4.97
C GLY A 12 -2.53 -2.06 -3.76
N ARG A 13 -2.16 -3.33 -3.95
CA ARG A 13 -1.52 -4.22 -2.95
C ARG A 13 -2.20 -4.16 -1.56
N PRO A 14 -3.49 -4.53 -1.44
CA PRO A 14 -4.26 -4.40 -0.20
C PRO A 14 -3.64 -5.13 1.01
N LEU A 15 -2.90 -6.22 0.78
CA LEU A 15 -2.15 -6.91 1.84
C LEU A 15 -1.08 -6.01 2.47
N LEU A 16 -0.43 -5.13 1.71
CA LEU A 16 0.58 -4.21 2.24
C LEU A 16 -0.05 -3.05 3.01
N LEU A 17 -1.30 -2.68 2.72
CA LEU A 17 -2.04 -1.72 3.55
C LEU A 17 -2.25 -2.26 4.98
N LEU A 18 -2.41 -3.59 5.11
CA LEU A 18 -2.45 -4.27 6.42
C LEU A 18 -1.10 -4.30 7.13
N VAL A 19 0.02 -4.02 6.45
CA VAL A 19 1.34 -3.89 7.07
C VAL A 19 1.59 -2.44 7.51
N VAL A 20 1.24 -1.47 6.67
CA VAL A 20 1.43 -0.05 6.97
C VAL A 20 0.52 0.44 8.10
N THR A 21 -0.73 -0.03 8.15
CA THR A 21 -1.70 0.41 9.16
C THR A 21 -1.25 0.10 10.59
N PRO A 22 -0.79 -1.13 10.94
CA PRO A 22 -0.19 -1.41 12.24
C PRO A 22 1.02 -0.53 12.57
N VAL A 23 1.90 -0.24 11.61
CA VAL A 23 3.04 0.65 11.85
C VAL A 23 2.58 2.05 12.23
N TYR A 24 1.57 2.58 11.54
CA TYR A 24 0.94 3.86 11.87
C TYR A 24 0.32 3.85 13.28
N ILE A 25 -0.40 2.78 13.63
CA ILE A 25 -1.00 2.60 14.96
C ILE A 25 0.10 2.55 16.04
N ILE A 26 1.15 1.76 15.82
CA ILE A 26 2.28 1.64 16.76
C ILE A 26 2.95 3.00 16.97
N GLY A 27 3.19 3.77 15.90
CA GLY A 27 3.74 5.13 16.03
C GLY A 27 2.89 6.04 16.92
N ASN A 28 1.56 5.97 16.77
CA ASN A 28 0.64 6.70 17.64
C ASN A 28 0.65 6.19 19.09
N LEU A 29 0.73 4.87 19.31
CA LEU A 29 0.85 4.28 20.65
C LEU A 29 2.17 4.69 21.33
N ILE A 30 3.27 4.74 20.59
CA ILE A 30 4.57 5.23 21.08
C ILE A 30 4.45 6.68 21.51
N ALA A 31 3.78 7.54 20.73
CA ALA A 31 3.57 8.94 21.11
C ALA A 31 2.86 9.09 22.48
N ARG A 32 1.97 8.14 22.84
CA ARG A 32 1.31 8.11 24.16
C ARG A 32 2.31 7.87 25.30
N VAL A 33 3.35 7.07 25.08
CA VAL A 33 4.45 6.85 26.04
C VAL A 33 5.21 8.15 26.31
N PHE A 34 5.28 9.04 25.33
CA PHE A 34 5.89 10.37 25.44
C PHE A 34 4.91 11.45 25.91
N ASN A 35 3.84 11.08 26.64
CA ASN A 35 2.83 11.97 27.20
C ASN A 35 2.08 12.84 26.17
N GLN A 36 2.06 12.45 24.89
CA GLN A 36 1.22 13.13 23.90
C GLN A 36 -0.25 12.76 24.11
N HIS A 37 -1.14 13.75 24.02
CA HIS A 37 -2.57 13.54 24.10
C HIS A 37 -3.08 12.83 22.84
N TRP A 38 -4.02 11.90 23.04
CA TRP A 38 -4.69 11.24 21.93
C TRP A 38 -5.67 12.20 21.28
N ASP A 39 -5.59 12.29 19.96
CA ASP A 39 -6.48 13.09 19.13
C ASP A 39 -7.02 12.19 18.01
N GLY A 40 -8.26 11.74 18.20
CA GLY A 40 -8.90 10.81 17.26
C GLY A 40 -9.17 11.42 15.88
N GLU A 41 -9.32 12.74 15.81
CA GLU A 41 -9.51 13.46 14.55
C GLU A 41 -8.19 13.47 13.76
N LYS A 42 -7.08 13.89 14.39
CA LYS A 42 -5.75 13.85 13.75
C LYS A 42 -5.35 12.43 13.35
N PHE A 43 -5.67 11.44 14.18
CA PHE A 43 -5.42 10.03 13.86
C PHE A 43 -6.19 9.60 12.59
N THR A 44 -7.48 9.91 12.53
CA THR A 44 -8.32 9.56 11.38
C THR A 44 -7.84 10.23 10.11
N TRP A 45 -7.57 11.53 10.15
CA TRP A 45 -7.04 12.27 9.01
C TRP A 45 -5.68 11.76 8.56
N GLY A 46 -4.80 11.42 9.50
CA GLY A 46 -3.52 10.81 9.19
C GLY A 46 -3.65 9.50 8.42
N LEU A 47 -4.57 8.61 8.82
CA LEU A 47 -4.87 7.38 8.05
C LEU A 47 -5.46 7.68 6.68
N LEU A 48 -6.44 8.61 6.61
CA LEU A 48 -7.09 8.99 5.35
C LEU A 48 -6.13 9.60 4.34
N ILE A 49 -5.04 10.22 4.80
CA ILE A 49 -3.96 10.72 3.93
C ILE A 49 -2.95 9.62 3.61
N LEU A 50 -2.56 8.83 4.61
CA LEU A 50 -1.53 7.79 4.46
C LEU A 50 -1.94 6.70 3.46
N LEU A 51 -3.17 6.18 3.56
CA LEU A 51 -3.59 5.05 2.75
C LEU A 51 -3.61 5.38 1.24
N PRO A 52 -4.18 6.51 0.76
CA PRO A 52 -4.07 6.91 -0.64
C PRO A 52 -2.63 7.12 -1.11
N VAL A 53 -1.76 7.69 -0.27
CA VAL A 53 -0.34 7.88 -0.63
C VAL A 53 0.35 6.52 -0.85
N VAL A 54 0.11 5.55 0.04
CA VAL A 54 0.65 4.19 -0.09
C VAL A 54 0.12 3.51 -1.35
N ILE A 55 -1.19 3.57 -1.59
CA ILE A 55 -1.81 3.01 -2.81
C ILE A 55 -1.20 3.65 -4.06
N SER A 56 -1.07 4.97 -4.09
CA SER A 56 -0.46 5.70 -5.21
C SER A 56 0.99 5.27 -5.45
N SER A 57 1.76 5.04 -4.39
CA SER A 57 3.15 4.58 -4.51
C SER A 57 3.22 3.17 -5.10
N HIS A 58 2.28 2.28 -4.75
CA HIS A 58 2.22 0.95 -5.35
C HIS A 58 1.83 0.99 -6.82
N TYR A 59 0.91 1.87 -7.22
CA TYR A 59 0.62 2.08 -8.63
C TYR A 59 1.85 2.57 -9.40
N ALA A 60 2.54 3.60 -8.90
CA ALA A 60 3.74 4.11 -9.54
C ALA A 60 4.82 3.02 -9.67
N ASN A 61 5.07 2.27 -8.59
CA ASN A 61 6.03 1.18 -8.59
C ASN A 61 5.67 0.10 -9.61
N GLU A 62 4.40 -0.28 -9.76
CA GLU A 62 4.02 -1.33 -10.71
C GLU A 62 4.40 -0.98 -12.17
N PHE A 63 4.33 0.31 -12.54
CA PHE A 63 4.74 0.76 -13.87
C PHE A 63 6.25 0.89 -14.02
N VAL A 64 6.93 1.40 -12.99
CA VAL A 64 8.38 1.62 -13.04
C VAL A 64 9.15 0.30 -12.97
N ASP A 65 8.67 -0.64 -12.16
CA ASP A 65 9.29 -1.95 -11.93
C ASP A 65 8.77 -3.02 -12.89
N PHE A 66 8.03 -2.65 -13.95
CA PHE A 66 7.41 -3.61 -14.86
C PHE A 66 8.40 -4.65 -15.42
N GLU A 67 9.57 -4.21 -15.89
CA GLU A 67 10.59 -5.10 -16.46
C GLU A 67 11.30 -5.94 -15.39
N THR A 68 11.57 -5.35 -14.23
CA THR A 68 12.25 -6.02 -13.12
C THR A 68 11.34 -7.04 -12.43
N ASP A 69 10.05 -6.76 -12.34
CA ASP A 69 9.02 -7.66 -11.85
C ASP A 69 8.73 -8.83 -12.83
N ALA A 70 9.04 -8.67 -14.13
CA ALA A 70 8.90 -9.75 -15.11
C ALA A 70 9.94 -10.87 -14.93
N ILE A 71 11.10 -10.56 -14.34
CA ILE A 71 12.21 -11.51 -14.17
C ILE A 71 12.41 -11.99 -12.72
N THR A 72 11.55 -11.57 -11.80
CA THR A 72 11.62 -11.93 -10.38
C THR A 72 10.67 -13.08 -10.02
N THR A 73 11.03 -13.83 -8.97
CA THR A 73 10.11 -14.81 -8.36
C THR A 73 9.23 -14.09 -7.35
N ARG A 74 7.97 -13.89 -7.71
CA ARG A 74 7.00 -13.19 -6.87
C ARG A 74 6.74 -13.90 -5.55
N THR A 75 6.66 -13.11 -4.48
CA THR A 75 6.16 -13.51 -3.16
C THR A 75 4.91 -12.68 -2.83
N PRO A 76 4.19 -12.96 -1.71
CA PRO A 76 3.08 -12.09 -1.30
C PRO A 76 3.50 -10.62 -1.06
N PHE A 77 4.78 -10.37 -0.73
CA PHE A 77 5.28 -9.07 -0.31
C PHE A 77 6.20 -8.40 -1.34
N SER A 78 6.85 -9.15 -2.24
CA SER A 78 7.82 -8.65 -3.23
C SER A 78 7.55 -9.18 -4.64
N GLY A 79 7.97 -8.43 -5.66
CA GLY A 79 7.81 -8.79 -7.09
C GLY A 79 6.48 -8.37 -7.70
N GLY A 80 6.06 -7.12 -7.45
CA GLY A 80 4.83 -6.55 -8.00
C GLY A 80 3.51 -7.20 -7.59
N SER A 81 2.41 -6.68 -8.13
CA SER A 81 1.11 -7.34 -8.09
C SER A 81 1.03 -8.52 -9.05
N GLY A 82 1.84 -8.48 -10.12
CA GLY A 82 1.86 -9.45 -11.21
C GLY A 82 0.68 -9.28 -12.17
N TYR A 83 -0.05 -8.17 -12.07
CA TYR A 83 -1.20 -7.89 -12.93
C TYR A 83 -0.73 -7.41 -14.32
N LEU A 84 0.17 -6.42 -14.36
CA LEU A 84 0.67 -5.87 -15.63
C LEU A 84 1.46 -6.91 -16.44
N THR A 85 2.26 -7.76 -15.78
CA THR A 85 3.07 -8.79 -16.45
C THR A 85 2.26 -9.98 -16.97
N LYS A 86 1.12 -10.30 -16.35
CA LYS A 86 0.25 -11.43 -16.78
C LYS A 86 -0.77 -11.02 -17.82
N ASP A 87 -1.47 -9.92 -17.57
CA ASP A 87 -2.65 -9.53 -18.33
C ASP A 87 -2.34 -8.44 -19.34
N GLY A 88 -1.06 -8.03 -19.45
CA GLY A 88 -0.48 -7.19 -20.50
C GLY A 88 -1.49 -6.22 -21.11
N ILE A 89 -1.53 -4.99 -20.59
CA ILE A 89 -2.18 -3.93 -21.38
C ILE A 89 -1.47 -3.85 -22.72
#